data_AF-A0A926VUP2-F1
#
_entry.id   AF-A0A926VUP2-F1
#
_cell.length_a   1.000
_cell.length_b   1.000
_cell.length_c   1.000
_cell.angle_alpha   90.00
_cell.angle_beta   90.00
_cell.angle_gamma   90.00
#
_symmetry.space_group_name_H-M   'P 1'
#
loop_
_entity.id
_entity.type
_entity.pdbx_description
1 polymer ?
#
loop_
_entity_poly.entity_id
_entity_poly.type
_entity_poly.pdbx_seq_one_letter_code
_entity_poly.pdbx_strand_id
1 'polypeptide(L)'
;MVSLEQVKDICGSQLRGSIEEFEECFIINGQKWLDKIAEVMSNLPRINISADWQFSEQEKQQLRQYYDANRLLVDCLNSASEKVRSHIEDTLLLPIAEIEKRPFKN
;
A
#
# COMPACT_ATOMS: atom_id res chain seq x y z
N MET A 1 -0.34 -16.49 -3.76
CA MET A 1 0.11 -15.34 -2.96
C MET A 1 0.07 -14.13 -3.87
N VAL A 2 -0.78 -13.16 -3.57
CA VAL A 2 -0.92 -11.94 -4.36
C VAL A 2 0.04 -10.91 -3.80
N SER A 3 0.86 -10.29 -4.66
CA SER A 3 1.78 -9.24 -4.23
C SER A 3 1.12 -7.86 -4.33
N LEU A 4 1.57 -6.92 -3.49
CA LEU A 4 1.16 -5.52 -3.57
C LEU A 4 1.53 -4.87 -4.92
N GLU A 5 2.54 -5.40 -5.61
CA GLU A 5 2.86 -5.01 -6.99
C GLU A 5 1.72 -5.34 -7.96
N GLN A 6 1.05 -6.50 -7.83
CA GLN A 6 -0.09 -6.86 -8.67
C GLN A 6 -1.30 -5.95 -8.41
N VAL A 7 -1.49 -5.49 -7.17
CA VAL A 7 -2.55 -4.52 -6.82
C VAL A 7 -2.22 -3.14 -7.39
N LYS A 8 -0.93 -2.75 -7.37
CA LYS A 8 -0.44 -1.51 -7.98
C LYS A 8 -0.59 -1.52 -9.50
N ASP A 9 -0.39 -2.64 -10.19
CA ASP A 9 -0.46 -2.68 -11.66
C ASP A 9 -1.90 -2.54 -12.20
N ILE A 10 -2.91 -2.94 -11.41
CA ILE A 10 -4.34 -2.87 -11.78
C ILE A 10 -4.84 -1.41 -11.90
N CYS A 11 -4.25 -0.46 -11.18
CA CYS A 11 -4.67 0.96 -11.20
C CYS A 11 -3.50 1.98 -11.31
N GLY A 12 -2.29 1.60 -10.90
CA GLY A 12 -1.18 2.50 -10.62
C GLY A 12 -0.42 3.05 -11.83
N SER A 13 -0.61 2.49 -13.02
CA SER A 13 -0.08 3.11 -14.26
C SER A 13 -0.87 4.35 -14.68
N GLN A 14 -2.12 4.52 -14.22
CA GLN A 14 -3.04 5.57 -14.65
C GLN A 14 -3.38 6.61 -13.57
N LEU A 15 -2.94 6.42 -12.31
CA LEU A 15 -3.14 7.37 -11.21
C LEU A 15 -2.35 8.70 -11.35
N ARG A 16 -1.80 8.99 -12.54
CA ARG A 16 -1.27 10.31 -12.90
C ARG A 16 -2.24 11.13 -13.77
N GLY A 17 -3.45 10.61 -14.03
CA GLY A 17 -4.50 11.23 -14.84
C GLY A 17 -5.45 12.17 -14.09
N SER A 18 -6.43 12.73 -14.81
CA SER A 18 -7.51 13.56 -14.22
C SER A 18 -8.48 12.72 -13.36
N ILE A 19 -9.36 13.40 -12.60
CA ILE A 19 -10.42 12.71 -11.83
C ILE A 19 -11.35 11.93 -12.76
N GLU A 20 -11.66 12.45 -13.96
CA GLU A 20 -12.50 11.75 -14.93
C GLU A 20 -11.82 10.47 -15.46
N GLU A 21 -10.52 10.52 -15.74
CA GLU A 21 -9.74 9.35 -16.19
C GLU A 21 -9.66 8.27 -15.09
N PHE A 22 -9.60 8.69 -13.82
CA PHE A 22 -9.69 7.78 -12.69
C PHE A 22 -11.08 7.15 -12.58
N GLU A 23 -12.16 7.92 -12.71
CA GLU A 23 -13.54 7.40 -12.64
C GLU A 23 -13.84 6.38 -13.73
N GLU A 24 -13.42 6.64 -14.98
CA GLU A 24 -13.58 5.69 -16.08
C GLU A 24 -12.79 4.39 -15.85
N CYS A 25 -11.54 4.51 -15.40
CA CYS A 25 -10.72 3.35 -15.05
C CYS A 25 -11.31 2.56 -13.88
N PHE A 26 -11.86 3.25 -12.89
CA PHE A 26 -12.52 2.64 -11.74
C PHE A 26 -13.81 1.92 -12.12
N ILE A 27 -14.60 2.41 -13.07
CA ILE A 27 -15.78 1.69 -13.57
C ILE A 27 -15.37 0.35 -14.24
N ILE A 28 -14.26 0.35 -14.99
CA ILE A 28 -13.82 -0.82 -15.76
C ILE A 28 -13.10 -1.84 -14.87
N ASN A 29 -12.22 -1.37 -13.98
CA ASN A 29 -11.29 -2.22 -13.22
C ASN A 29 -11.51 -2.18 -11.70
N GLY A 30 -12.34 -1.26 -11.20
CA GLY A 30 -12.52 -1.01 -9.76
C GLY A 30 -13.03 -2.23 -9.01
N GLN A 31 -13.94 -3.02 -9.58
CA GLN A 31 -14.38 -4.26 -8.93
C GLN A 31 -13.24 -5.26 -8.79
N LYS A 32 -12.44 -5.47 -9.84
CA LYS A 32 -11.27 -6.36 -9.79
C LYS A 32 -10.25 -5.87 -8.77
N TRP A 33 -10.08 -4.56 -8.65
CA TRP A 33 -9.22 -3.93 -7.65
C TRP A 33 -9.72 -4.17 -6.22
N LEU A 34 -11.02 -3.94 -5.97
CA LEU A 34 -11.65 -4.20 -4.68
C LEU A 34 -11.56 -5.68 -4.28
N ASP A 35 -11.81 -6.59 -5.22
CA ASP A 35 -11.70 -8.03 -4.99
C ASP A 35 -10.26 -8.43 -4.63
N LYS A 36 -9.27 -7.82 -5.31
CA LYS A 36 -7.85 -8.09 -5.03
C LYS A 36 -7.41 -7.55 -3.67
N ILE A 37 -7.86 -6.36 -3.31
CA ILE A 37 -7.63 -5.79 -1.98
C ILE A 37 -8.29 -6.68 -0.93
N ALA A 38 -9.54 -7.08 -1.11
CA ALA A 38 -10.24 -7.98 -0.20
C ALA A 38 -9.52 -9.33 -0.05
N GLU A 39 -8.98 -9.89 -1.14
CA GLU A 39 -8.17 -11.11 -1.10
C GLU A 39 -6.88 -10.91 -0.28
N VAL A 40 -6.10 -9.86 -0.55
CA VAL A 40 -4.86 -9.60 0.21
C VAL A 40 -5.15 -9.35 1.68
N MET A 41 -6.18 -8.58 1.97
CA MET A 41 -6.50 -8.12 3.32
C MET A 41 -7.23 -9.17 4.14
N SER A 42 -8.02 -10.07 3.53
CA SER A 42 -8.60 -11.23 4.22
C SER A 42 -7.53 -12.21 4.72
N ASN A 43 -6.36 -12.21 4.09
CA ASN A 43 -5.17 -12.94 4.56
C ASN A 43 -4.39 -12.19 5.66
N LEU A 44 -4.81 -10.97 6.04
CA LEU A 44 -4.22 -10.17 7.11
C LEU A 44 -5.18 -10.09 8.30
N PRO A 45 -5.12 -11.04 9.26
CA PRO A 45 -6.09 -11.14 10.36
C PRO A 45 -6.11 -9.93 11.30
N ARG A 46 -5.18 -8.99 11.14
CA ARG A 46 -5.05 -7.76 11.95
C ARG A 46 -5.78 -6.55 11.35
N ILE A 47 -6.40 -6.67 10.17
CA ILE A 47 -7.03 -5.53 9.50
C ILE A 47 -8.54 -5.76 9.35
N ASN A 48 -9.34 -4.92 10.02
CA ASN A 48 -10.78 -4.87 9.83
C ASN A 48 -11.16 -3.83 8.76
N ILE A 49 -11.32 -4.27 7.52
CA ILE A 49 -11.60 -3.38 6.37
C ILE A 49 -12.98 -2.71 6.50
N SER A 50 -13.93 -3.39 7.14
CA SER A 50 -15.29 -2.88 7.34
C SER A 50 -15.44 -1.98 8.57
N ALA A 51 -14.39 -1.84 9.39
CA ALA A 51 -14.44 -0.94 10.53
C ALA A 51 -14.47 0.50 10.05
N ASP A 52 -15.39 1.27 10.60
CA ASP A 52 -15.26 2.71 10.61
C ASP A 52 -14.21 3.09 11.65
N TRP A 53 -12.97 3.26 11.20
CA TRP A 53 -11.81 3.49 12.06
C TRP A 53 -11.86 4.83 12.81
N GLN A 54 -12.71 5.77 12.40
CA GLN A 54 -12.95 7.04 13.09
C GLN A 54 -11.67 7.83 13.43
N PHE A 55 -10.66 7.75 12.55
CA PHE A 55 -9.39 8.45 12.76
C PHE A 55 -9.59 9.96 12.91
N SER A 56 -8.88 10.55 13.87
CA SER A 56 -8.73 12.00 13.98
C SER A 56 -7.99 12.57 12.77
N GLU A 57 -8.11 13.88 12.53
CA GLU A 57 -7.37 14.53 11.44
C GLU A 57 -5.85 14.41 11.59
N GLN A 58 -5.36 14.38 12.83
CA GLN A 58 -3.94 14.18 13.12
C GLN A 58 -3.49 12.76 12.73
N GLU A 59 -4.25 11.73 13.08
CA GLU A 59 -3.95 10.34 12.71
C GLU A 59 -4.03 10.14 11.19
N LYS A 60 -5.03 10.73 10.53
CA LYS A 60 -5.11 10.75 9.06
C LYS A 60 -3.87 11.40 8.43
N GLN A 61 -3.36 12.49 9.02
CA GLN A 61 -2.15 13.14 8.54
C GLN A 61 -0.91 12.25 8.72
N GLN A 62 -0.78 11.55 9.84
CA GLN A 62 0.30 10.59 10.07
C GLN A 62 0.25 9.43 9.07
N LEU A 63 -0.94 8.88 8.81
CA LEU A 63 -1.14 7.84 7.80
C LEU A 63 -0.78 8.32 6.39
N ARG A 64 -1.13 9.56 6.04
CA ARG A 64 -0.70 10.19 4.77
C ARG A 64 0.82 10.30 4.68
N GLN A 65 1.49 10.79 5.73
CA GLN A 65 2.95 10.89 5.76
C GLN A 65 3.62 9.53 5.59
N TYR A 66 3.10 8.50 6.26
CA TYR A 66 3.57 7.12 6.11
C TYR A 66 3.39 6.61 4.67
N TYR A 67 2.22 6.85 4.08
CA TYR A 67 1.95 6.51 2.69
C TYR A 67 2.90 7.23 1.71
N ASP A 68 3.08 8.55 1.86
CA ASP A 68 3.93 9.35 0.97
C ASP A 68 5.39 8.91 1.04
N ALA A 69 5.89 8.62 2.25
CA ALA A 69 7.23 8.07 2.45
C ALA A 69 7.40 6.70 1.78
N ASN A 70 6.43 5.80 1.92
CA ASN A 70 6.46 4.49 1.28
C ASN A 70 6.34 4.59 -0.25
N ARG A 71 5.54 5.53 -0.77
CA ARG A 71 5.45 5.77 -2.22
C ARG A 71 6.81 6.22 -2.77
N LEU A 72 7.45 7.18 -2.10
CA LEU A 72 8.80 7.63 -2.45
C LEU A 72 9.79 6.46 -2.42
N LEU A 73 9.71 5.59 -1.41
CA LEU A 73 10.56 4.41 -1.29
C LEU A 73 10.41 3.47 -2.50
N VAL A 74 9.18 3.19 -2.91
CA VAL A 74 8.89 2.35 -4.09
C VAL A 74 9.39 3.01 -5.38
N ASP A 75 9.20 4.32 -5.52
CA ASP A 75 9.70 5.07 -6.68
C ASP A 75 11.23 5.04 -6.75
N CYS A 76 11.91 5.12 -5.59
CA CYS A 76 13.35 4.92 -5.49
C CYS A 76 13.76 3.50 -5.87
N LEU A 77 13.08 2.46 -5.37
CA LEU A 77 13.38 1.06 -5.71
C LEU A 77 13.29 0.78 -7.21
N ASN A 78 12.30 1.37 -7.86
CA ASN A 78 12.06 1.21 -9.30
C ASN A 78 13.10 1.93 -10.18
N SER A 79 13.71 2.99 -9.67
CA SER A 79 14.69 3.81 -10.41
C SER A 79 16.15 3.58 -9.98
N ALA A 80 16.36 2.88 -8.87
CA ALA A 80 17.67 2.63 -8.29
C ALA A 80 18.49 1.58 -9.07
N SER A 81 19.81 1.74 -9.01
CA SER A 81 20.75 0.68 -9.38
C SER A 81 20.59 -0.53 -8.45
N GLU A 82 20.94 -1.72 -8.93
CA GLU A 82 20.82 -2.97 -8.17
C GLU A 82 21.44 -2.89 -6.76
N LYS A 83 22.65 -2.29 -6.65
CA LYS A 83 23.32 -2.09 -5.35
C LYS A 83 22.52 -1.20 -4.40
N VAL A 84 21.91 -0.13 -4.92
CA VAL A 84 21.11 0.80 -4.10
C VAL A 84 19.77 0.15 -3.73
N ARG A 85 19.17 -0.62 -4.65
CA ARG A 85 17.95 -1.39 -4.40
C ARG A 85 18.14 -2.38 -3.26
N SER A 86 19.17 -3.23 -3.31
CA SER A 86 19.46 -4.19 -2.24
C SER A 86 19.71 -3.49 -0.89
N HIS A 87 20.44 -2.37 -0.89
CA HIS A 87 20.64 -1.61 0.34
C HIS A 87 19.34 -1.07 0.95
N ILE A 88 18.41 -0.60 0.11
CA ILE A 88 17.09 -0.12 0.55
C ILE A 88 16.26 -1.29 1.11
N GLU A 89 16.24 -2.43 0.41
CA GLU A 89 15.52 -3.63 0.85
C GLU A 89 16.03 -4.13 2.21
N ASP A 90 17.35 -4.15 2.40
CA ASP A 90 17.99 -4.63 3.64
C ASP A 90 17.82 -3.69 4.84
N THR A 91 17.57 -2.39 4.62
CA THR A 91 17.60 -1.39 5.71
C THR A 91 16.26 -0.73 6.01
N LEU A 92 15.42 -0.49 5.00
CA LEU A 92 14.21 0.31 5.12
C LEU A 92 12.92 -0.53 5.08
N LEU A 93 12.95 -1.76 4.54
CA LEU A 93 11.79 -2.65 4.45
C LEU A 93 11.64 -3.61 5.65
N LEU A 94 12.56 -3.55 6.60
CA LEU A 94 12.50 -4.29 7.87
C LEU A 94 11.38 -3.92 8.88
N PRO A 95 10.53 -2.87 8.71
CA PRO A 95 9.45 -2.61 9.66
C PRO A 95 8.45 -3.76 9.81
N ILE A 96 8.22 -4.58 8.78
CA ILE A 96 7.24 -5.67 8.86
C ILE A 96 7.74 -6.79 9.79
N ALA A 97 8.98 -7.23 9.60
CA ALA A 97 9.61 -8.22 10.47
C ALA A 97 9.66 -7.75 11.94
N GLU A 98 9.73 -6.44 12.17
CA GLU A 98 9.70 -5.87 13.52
C GLU A 98 8.28 -5.72 14.08
N ILE A 99 7.27 -5.43 13.23
CA ILE A 99 5.85 -5.39 13.61
C ILE A 99 5.34 -6.78 13.99
N GLU A 100 5.81 -7.83 13.31
CA GLU A 100 5.46 -9.22 13.62
C GLU A 100 5.95 -9.66 15.01
N LYS A 101 7.09 -9.11 15.46
CA LYS A 101 7.67 -9.38 16.79
C LYS A 101 6.97 -8.63 17.92
N ARG A 102 6.15 -7.62 17.64
CA ARG A 102 5.49 -6.84 18.69
C ARG A 102 4.36 -7.66 19.33
N PRO A 103 4.41 -7.90 20.65
CA PRO A 103 3.34 -8.60 21.34
C PRO A 103 2.07 -7.77 21.32
N PHE A 104 0.93 -8.42 21.14
CA PHE A 104 -0.38 -7.78 21.26
C PHE A 104 -0.60 -7.39 22.74
N LYS A 105 -0.90 -6.12 23.00
CA LYS A 105 -1.54 -5.74 24.26
C LYS A 105 -3.03 -6.02 24.11
N ASN A 106 -3.53 -6.96 24.91
CA ASN A 106 -4.96 -7.20 25.13
C ASN A 106 -5.63 -5.96 25.75
#